data_AF-A0A1S3K8N5-F1
#
_entry.id   AF-A0A1S3K8N5-F1
#
_cell.length_a   1.000
_cell.length_b   1.000
_cell.length_c   1.000
_cell.angle_alpha   90.00
_cell.angle_beta   90.00
_cell.angle_gamma   90.00
#
_symmetry.space_group_name_H-M   'P 1'
#
loop_
_entity.id
_entity.type
_entity.pdbx_description
1 polymer ?
#
loop_
_entity_poly.entity_id
_entity_poly.type
_entity_poly.pdbx_seq_one_letter_code
_entity_poly.pdbx_strand_id
1 'polypeptide(L)'
;MGSNATFYIGFALSLLALLFNIVGFCTPNWYEKSDIRDSHGFVRCGLWEFCLDNYKNPDDLLAKPYSGCWWVYSPEYWWMRDHLMPPWFIACQYLSLIAVFVFMTASFAEGGFLFQCCETDSSALKISGGISIAAALLEGIIVTVFGTITKDGRTWMPDPDNNRVSWSFGLAVLSAFLALFSGMLMLLTRAQLSDETKAEMK
;
A
#
# COMPACT_ATOMS: atom_id res chain seq x y z
N MET A 1 -32.51 10.48 3.87
CA MET A 1 -31.61 11.45 3.18
C MET A 1 -30.14 11.31 3.61
N GLY A 2 -29.84 11.01 4.88
CA GLY A 2 -28.45 10.87 5.36
C GLY A 2 -27.71 9.59 4.92
N SER A 3 -28.42 8.47 4.74
CA SER A 3 -27.83 7.16 4.39
C SER A 3 -27.15 7.17 3.02
N ASN A 4 -27.83 7.70 2.00
CA ASN A 4 -27.27 7.78 0.64
C ASN A 4 -26.00 8.64 0.57
N ALA A 5 -25.98 9.81 1.22
CA ALA A 5 -24.80 10.67 1.22
C ALA A 5 -23.59 10.01 1.91
N THR A 6 -23.83 9.35 3.04
CA THR A 6 -22.81 8.59 3.80
C THR A 6 -22.20 7.48 2.93
N PHE A 7 -23.05 6.75 2.21
CA PHE A 7 -22.62 5.71 1.27
C PHE A 7 -21.71 6.25 0.16
N TYR A 8 -22.16 7.29 -0.55
CA TYR A 8 -21.40 7.84 -1.69
C TYR A 8 -20.03 8.38 -1.27
N ILE A 9 -19.96 9.04 -0.10
CA ILE A 9 -18.68 9.51 0.45
C ILE A 9 -17.77 8.32 0.78
N GLY A 10 -18.31 7.31 1.48
CA GLY A 10 -17.54 6.11 1.83
C GLY A 10 -17.04 5.36 0.60
N PHE A 11 -17.85 5.25 -0.45
CA PHE A 11 -17.49 4.60 -1.70
C PHE A 11 -16.41 5.37 -2.47
N ALA A 12 -16.52 6.70 -2.53
CA ALA A 12 -15.49 7.54 -3.13
C ALA A 12 -14.14 7.42 -2.41
N LEU A 13 -14.16 7.37 -1.07
CA LEU A 13 -12.96 7.13 -0.27
C LEU A 13 -12.36 5.75 -0.51
N SER A 14 -13.19 4.71 -0.66
CA SER A 14 -12.76 3.33 -1.00
C SER A 14 -12.01 3.30 -2.33
N LEU A 15 -12.56 3.91 -3.38
CA LEU A 15 -11.93 3.97 -4.69
C LEU A 15 -10.63 4.76 -4.67
N LEU A 16 -10.58 5.87 -3.94
CA LEU A 16 -9.36 6.66 -3.77
C LEU A 16 -8.29 5.88 -2.98
N ALA A 17 -8.71 5.14 -1.97
CA ALA A 17 -7.83 4.27 -1.18
C ALA A 17 -7.24 3.17 -2.06
N LEU A 18 -8.06 2.47 -2.86
CA LEU A 18 -7.60 1.47 -3.81
C LEU A 18 -6.61 2.05 -4.83
N LEU A 19 -6.92 3.23 -5.39
CA LEU A 19 -6.03 3.90 -6.33
C LEU A 19 -4.66 4.20 -5.71
N PHE A 20 -4.63 4.81 -4.53
CA PHE A 20 -3.38 5.13 -3.85
C PHE A 20 -2.61 3.90 -3.41
N ASN A 21 -3.30 2.83 -3.00
CA ASN A 21 -2.68 1.56 -2.67
C ASN A 21 -2.01 0.92 -3.90
N ILE A 22 -2.68 0.89 -5.06
CA ILE A 22 -2.11 0.38 -6.32
C ILE A 22 -0.92 1.23 -6.77
N VAL A 23 -1.04 2.56 -6.72
CA VAL A 23 0.05 3.47 -7.10
C VAL A 23 1.24 3.27 -6.18
N GLY A 24 1.03 3.19 -4.86
CA GLY A 24 2.05 2.82 -3.90
C GLY A 24 2.70 1.50 -4.29
N PHE A 25 1.91 0.44 -4.46
CA PHE A 25 2.37 -0.91 -4.77
C PHE A 25 3.27 -1.00 -6.02
N CYS A 26 2.88 -0.33 -7.11
CA CYS A 26 3.54 -0.48 -8.41
C CYS A 26 4.72 0.47 -8.65
N THR A 27 4.87 1.56 -7.88
CA THR A 27 5.82 2.63 -8.23
C THR A 27 7.16 2.52 -7.50
N PRO A 28 8.28 2.92 -8.13
CA PRO A 28 9.63 2.75 -7.59
C PRO A 28 10.07 3.86 -6.61
N ASN A 29 9.15 4.55 -5.94
CA ASN A 29 9.44 5.75 -5.13
C ASN A 29 8.96 5.62 -3.67
N TRP A 30 9.20 4.45 -3.06
CA TRP A 30 8.97 4.26 -1.62
C TRP A 30 10.06 4.92 -0.80
N TYR A 31 11.30 4.78 -1.27
CA TYR A 31 12.50 5.26 -0.61
C TYR A 31 13.46 5.82 -1.65
N GLU A 32 14.04 6.99 -1.39
CA GLU A 32 14.81 7.76 -2.36
C GLU A 32 15.95 8.51 -1.66
N LYS A 33 17.07 8.68 -2.36
CA LYS A 33 18.16 9.55 -1.92
C LYS A 33 17.72 11.02 -1.97
N SER A 34 17.95 11.76 -0.90
CA SER A 34 17.51 13.15 -0.72
C SER A 34 18.34 14.16 -1.53
N ASP A 35 19.62 13.90 -1.78
CA ASP A 35 20.47 14.74 -2.63
C ASP A 35 20.79 14.04 -3.95
N ILE A 36 20.34 14.67 -5.05
CA ILE A 36 20.52 14.19 -6.42
C ILE A 36 21.93 14.47 -6.95
N ARG A 37 22.68 15.40 -6.34
CA ARG A 37 24.00 15.84 -6.84
C ARG A 37 25.10 14.80 -6.67
N ASP A 38 24.92 13.85 -5.77
CA ASP A 38 25.87 12.76 -5.51
C ASP A 38 25.18 11.44 -5.87
N SER A 39 24.93 11.20 -7.15
CA SER A 39 24.11 10.06 -7.61
C SER A 39 24.80 8.70 -7.48
N HIS A 40 26.04 8.66 -7.04
CA HIS A 40 26.76 7.40 -6.84
C HIS A 40 26.08 6.54 -5.76
N GLY A 41 25.79 5.29 -6.10
CA GLY A 41 25.23 4.27 -5.22
C GLY A 41 23.72 4.06 -5.37
N PHE A 42 23.01 4.11 -4.24
CA PHE A 42 21.56 3.94 -4.18
C PHE A 42 20.85 5.21 -4.67
N VAL A 43 19.85 5.07 -5.56
CA VAL A 43 19.08 6.20 -6.08
C VAL A 43 17.66 6.19 -5.51
N ARG A 44 16.92 5.11 -5.77
CA ARG A 44 15.53 4.94 -5.30
C ARG A 44 15.13 3.47 -5.33
N CYS A 45 14.10 3.13 -4.56
CA CYS A 45 13.42 1.85 -4.68
C CYS A 45 11.92 1.96 -4.41
N GLY A 46 11.18 1.07 -5.06
CA GLY A 46 9.84 0.67 -4.64
C GLY A 46 9.87 -0.73 -4.06
N LEU A 47 8.69 -1.34 -3.96
CA LEU A 47 8.56 -2.74 -3.55
C LEU A 47 9.20 -3.69 -4.58
N TRP A 48 9.06 -3.40 -5.87
CA TRP A 48 9.42 -4.36 -6.94
C TRP A 48 10.61 -3.94 -7.81
N GLU A 49 11.10 -2.72 -7.68
CA GLU A 49 12.15 -2.18 -8.53
C GLU A 49 13.15 -1.39 -7.69
N PHE A 50 14.43 -1.61 -7.96
CA PHE A 50 15.53 -0.84 -7.41
C PHE A 50 16.26 -0.13 -8.54
N CYS A 51 16.56 1.15 -8.32
CA CYS A 51 17.39 1.96 -9.18
C CYS A 51 18.71 2.27 -8.47
N LEU A 52 19.79 1.88 -9.12
CA LEU A 52 21.16 2.06 -8.65
C LEU A 52 21.98 2.80 -9.71
N ASP A 53 23.03 3.50 -9.31
CA ASP A 53 23.97 4.17 -10.21
C ASP A 53 25.40 3.93 -9.73
N ASN A 54 26.15 3.09 -10.47
CA ASN A 54 27.51 2.70 -10.13
C ASN A 54 27.66 2.15 -8.70
N TYR A 55 26.60 1.52 -8.17
CA TYR A 55 26.62 0.91 -6.85
C TYR A 55 27.51 -0.34 -6.88
N LYS A 56 28.42 -0.45 -5.92
CA LYS A 56 29.28 -1.62 -5.74
C LYS A 56 28.94 -2.28 -4.43
N ASN A 57 28.57 -3.55 -4.49
CA ASN A 57 28.30 -4.32 -3.29
C ASN A 57 29.61 -4.49 -2.49
N PRO A 58 29.68 -4.12 -1.20
CA PRO A 58 30.89 -4.31 -0.39
C PRO A 58 31.34 -5.77 -0.28
N ASP A 59 30.40 -6.70 -0.37
CA ASP A 59 30.66 -8.13 -0.25
C ASP A 59 31.12 -8.79 -1.56
N ASP A 60 31.04 -8.08 -2.70
CA ASP A 60 31.49 -8.60 -3.99
C ASP A 60 32.98 -8.32 -4.22
N LEU A 61 33.79 -9.38 -4.20
CA LEU A 61 35.24 -9.31 -4.46
C LEU A 61 35.57 -8.81 -5.87
N LEU A 62 34.66 -8.96 -6.83
CA LEU A 62 34.83 -8.49 -8.22
C LEU A 62 34.40 -7.03 -8.40
N ALA A 63 33.78 -6.43 -7.38
CA ALA A 63 33.32 -5.04 -7.34
C ALA A 63 32.55 -4.61 -8.61
N LYS A 64 31.67 -5.49 -9.12
CA LYS A 64 30.87 -5.20 -10.31
C LYS A 64 30.00 -3.96 -10.03
N PRO A 65 30.04 -2.92 -10.88
CA PRO A 65 29.14 -1.78 -10.74
C PRO A 65 27.74 -2.12 -11.24
N TYR A 66 26.74 -1.88 -10.39
CA TYR A 66 25.32 -2.00 -10.72
C TYR A 66 24.75 -0.63 -11.07
N SER A 67 24.18 -0.54 -12.28
CA SER A 67 23.60 0.71 -12.80
C SER A 67 22.28 0.44 -13.51
N GLY A 68 21.34 1.37 -13.35
CA GLY A 68 20.01 1.32 -13.93
C GLY A 68 18.91 0.92 -12.95
N CYS A 69 17.68 0.95 -13.46
CA CYS A 69 16.49 0.50 -12.73
C CYS A 69 16.12 -0.89 -13.22
N TRP A 70 16.09 -1.84 -12.29
CA TRP A 70 15.78 -3.22 -12.61
C TRP A 70 14.78 -3.78 -11.62
N TRP A 71 13.94 -4.69 -12.12
CA TRP A 71 13.07 -5.49 -11.28
C TRP A 71 13.88 -6.33 -10.29
N VAL A 72 13.39 -6.47 -9.06
CA VAL A 72 14.12 -7.14 -7.97
C VAL A 72 14.57 -8.57 -8.27
N TYR A 73 13.82 -9.30 -9.10
CA TYR A 73 14.16 -10.67 -9.47
C TYR A 73 14.85 -10.77 -10.83
N SER A 74 15.30 -9.66 -11.41
CA SER A 74 16.12 -9.66 -12.61
C SER A 74 17.42 -10.45 -12.40
N PRO A 75 18.00 -11.05 -13.46
CA PRO A 75 19.30 -11.72 -13.37
C PRO A 75 20.42 -10.79 -12.92
N GLU A 76 20.28 -9.48 -13.15
CA GLU A 76 21.27 -8.47 -12.76
C GLU A 76 21.52 -8.50 -11.25
N TYR A 77 20.46 -8.62 -10.44
CA TYR A 77 20.55 -8.64 -8.98
C TYR A 77 20.76 -10.01 -8.36
N TRP A 78 21.03 -11.07 -9.14
CA TRP A 78 21.11 -12.45 -8.63
C TRP A 78 22.04 -12.61 -7.41
N TRP A 79 23.23 -12.01 -7.47
CA TRP A 79 24.27 -12.15 -6.44
C TRP A 79 24.10 -11.23 -5.22
N MET A 80 23.31 -10.16 -5.35
CA MET A 80 23.08 -9.14 -4.30
C MET A 80 21.67 -9.17 -3.75
N ARG A 81 20.85 -10.13 -4.20
CA ARG A 81 19.41 -10.19 -3.92
C ARG A 81 19.12 -10.24 -2.42
N ASP A 82 19.88 -11.05 -1.69
CA ASP A 82 19.66 -11.25 -0.25
C ASP A 82 20.00 -10.00 0.56
N HIS A 83 20.92 -9.16 0.06
CA HIS A 83 21.23 -7.86 0.65
C HIS A 83 20.13 -6.83 0.35
N LEU A 84 19.65 -6.78 -0.89
CA LEU A 84 18.60 -5.83 -1.30
C LEU A 84 17.24 -6.15 -0.70
N MET A 85 16.90 -7.44 -0.58
CA MET A 85 15.60 -7.90 -0.11
C MET A 85 15.76 -8.76 1.15
N PRO A 86 16.07 -8.13 2.30
CA PRO A 86 16.05 -8.84 3.57
C PRO A 86 14.66 -9.40 3.87
N PRO A 87 14.52 -10.40 4.76
CA PRO A 87 13.25 -11.09 5.01
C PRO A 87 12.07 -10.18 5.37
N TRP A 88 12.32 -9.09 6.10
CA TRP A 88 11.27 -8.12 6.45
C TRP A 88 10.74 -7.38 5.22
N PHE A 89 11.58 -7.08 4.24
CA PHE A 89 11.19 -6.38 3.02
C PHE A 89 10.38 -7.31 2.12
N ILE A 90 10.80 -8.58 2.03
CA ILE A 90 10.03 -9.64 1.35
C ILE A 90 8.65 -9.80 1.99
N ALA A 91 8.56 -9.77 3.32
CA ALA A 91 7.27 -9.80 4.02
C ALA A 91 6.39 -8.59 3.63
N CYS A 92 6.94 -7.38 3.58
CA CYS A 92 6.21 -6.19 3.10
C CYS A 92 5.69 -6.38 1.67
N GLN A 93 6.49 -6.91 0.74
CA GLN A 93 6.07 -7.16 -0.66
C GLN A 93 4.82 -8.05 -0.74
N TYR A 94 4.85 -9.21 -0.08
CA TYR A 94 3.75 -10.16 -0.16
C TYR A 94 2.52 -9.71 0.64
N LEU A 95 2.71 -9.05 1.78
CA LEU A 95 1.60 -8.48 2.53
C LEU A 95 0.94 -7.33 1.76
N SER A 96 1.71 -6.47 1.07
CA SER A 96 1.15 -5.43 0.21
C SER A 96 0.40 -6.02 -0.98
N LEU A 97 0.88 -7.13 -1.56
CA LEU A 97 0.13 -7.84 -2.61
C LEU A 97 -1.24 -8.31 -2.08
N ILE A 98 -1.27 -8.92 -0.90
CA ILE A 98 -2.51 -9.32 -0.24
C ILE A 98 -3.40 -8.10 0.01
N ALA A 99 -2.84 -7.01 0.54
CA ALA A 99 -3.58 -5.77 0.79
C ALA A 99 -4.26 -5.25 -0.47
N VAL A 100 -3.56 -5.14 -1.60
CA VAL A 100 -4.14 -4.71 -2.90
C VAL A 100 -5.37 -5.54 -3.26
N PHE A 101 -5.29 -6.88 -3.13
CA PHE A 101 -6.43 -7.75 -3.40
C PHE A 101 -7.59 -7.52 -2.43
N VAL A 102 -7.31 -7.32 -1.15
CA VAL A 102 -8.34 -7.06 -0.13
C VAL A 102 -9.04 -5.72 -0.39
N PHE A 103 -8.30 -4.64 -0.67
CA PHE A 103 -8.85 -3.34 -1.07
C PHE A 103 -9.74 -3.49 -2.31
N MET A 104 -9.26 -4.23 -3.32
CA MET A 104 -10.00 -4.46 -4.55
C MET A 104 -11.32 -5.21 -4.29
N THR A 105 -11.31 -6.26 -3.46
CA THR A 105 -12.55 -6.98 -3.10
C THR A 105 -13.55 -6.10 -2.35
N ALA A 106 -13.11 -5.20 -1.48
CA ALA A 106 -13.99 -4.27 -0.77
C ALA A 106 -14.66 -3.29 -1.73
N SER A 107 -13.88 -2.62 -2.59
CA SER A 107 -14.42 -1.68 -3.58
C SER A 107 -15.37 -2.36 -4.58
N PHE A 108 -15.10 -3.61 -4.97
CA PHE A 108 -16.02 -4.37 -5.82
C PHE A 108 -17.34 -4.71 -5.12
N ALA A 109 -17.30 -5.10 -3.84
CA ALA A 109 -18.52 -5.39 -3.07
C ALA A 109 -19.40 -4.14 -2.92
N GLU A 110 -18.79 -2.98 -2.67
CA GLU A 110 -19.49 -1.69 -2.59
C GLU A 110 -20.06 -1.26 -3.94
N GLY A 111 -19.31 -1.46 -5.03
CA GLY A 111 -19.79 -1.22 -6.39
C GLY A 111 -20.97 -2.13 -6.77
N GLY A 112 -20.92 -3.41 -6.37
CA GLY A 112 -22.03 -4.34 -6.56
C GLY A 112 -23.33 -3.87 -5.89
N PHE A 113 -23.22 -3.34 -4.66
CA PHE A 113 -24.34 -2.73 -3.96
C PHE A 113 -24.87 -1.48 -4.68
N LEU A 114 -24.00 -0.60 -5.16
CA LEU A 114 -24.39 0.62 -5.90
C LEU A 114 -25.15 0.31 -7.19
N PHE A 115 -24.63 -0.63 -8.00
CA PHE A 115 -25.23 -0.98 -9.29
C PHE A 115 -26.37 -1.99 -9.17
N GLN A 116 -26.73 -2.41 -7.95
CA GLN A 116 -27.69 -3.49 -7.70
C GLN A 116 -27.33 -4.75 -8.51
N CYS A 117 -26.05 -4.99 -8.71
CA CYS A 117 -25.55 -6.18 -9.38
C CYS A 117 -25.61 -7.34 -8.39
N CYS A 118 -26.37 -8.38 -8.72
CA CYS A 118 -26.80 -9.44 -7.79
C CYS A 118 -27.73 -8.88 -6.70
N GLU A 119 -28.66 -9.70 -6.18
CA GLU A 119 -29.50 -9.36 -5.02
C GLU A 119 -28.62 -9.15 -3.78
N THR A 120 -27.95 -8.02 -3.74
CA THR A 120 -26.91 -7.70 -2.77
C THR A 120 -27.60 -7.14 -1.55
N ASP A 121 -27.79 -7.99 -0.54
CA ASP A 121 -28.35 -7.60 0.75
C ASP A 121 -27.45 -6.54 1.41
N SER A 122 -28.08 -5.72 2.24
CA SER A 122 -27.46 -4.80 3.19
C SER A 122 -26.31 -5.44 4.00
N SER A 123 -26.31 -6.77 4.21
CA SER A 123 -25.18 -7.49 4.83
C SER A 123 -23.86 -7.34 4.07
N ALA A 124 -23.88 -7.12 2.75
CA ALA A 124 -22.69 -6.85 1.94
C ALA A 124 -21.96 -5.58 2.38
N LEU A 125 -22.67 -4.52 2.78
CA LEU A 125 -22.07 -3.29 3.31
C LEU A 125 -21.36 -3.53 4.65
N LYS A 126 -21.89 -4.45 5.47
CA LYS A 126 -21.23 -4.83 6.73
C LYS A 126 -19.93 -5.57 6.45
N ILE A 127 -19.96 -6.50 5.49
CA ILE A 127 -18.80 -7.30 5.09
C ILE A 127 -17.75 -6.40 4.45
N SER A 128 -18.13 -5.56 3.47
CA SER A 128 -17.20 -4.63 2.81
C SER A 128 -16.58 -3.67 3.82
N GLY A 129 -17.37 -3.09 4.73
CA GLY A 129 -16.86 -2.22 5.79
C GLY A 129 -15.86 -2.91 6.70
N GLY A 130 -16.13 -4.15 7.12
CA GLY A 130 -15.20 -4.95 7.90
C GLY A 130 -13.91 -5.29 7.15
N ILE A 131 -14.01 -5.64 5.86
CA ILE A 131 -12.87 -5.92 4.99
C ILE A 131 -12.00 -4.66 4.82
N SER A 132 -12.60 -3.49 4.55
CA SER A 132 -11.89 -2.22 4.40
C SER A 132 -11.10 -1.84 5.67
N ILE A 133 -11.68 -2.06 6.86
CA ILE A 133 -10.98 -1.83 8.13
C ILE A 133 -9.82 -2.82 8.31
N ALA A 134 -10.04 -4.10 8.02
CA ALA A 134 -8.97 -5.10 8.11
C ALA A 134 -7.82 -4.80 7.13
N ALA A 135 -8.15 -4.36 5.91
CA ALA A 135 -7.19 -3.94 4.91
C ALA A 135 -6.37 -2.72 5.35
N ALA A 136 -7.04 -1.72 5.94
CA ALA A 136 -6.39 -0.55 6.50
C ALA A 136 -5.40 -0.89 7.63
N LEU A 137 -5.76 -1.83 8.51
CA LEU A 137 -4.88 -2.30 9.57
C LEU A 137 -3.67 -3.06 9.01
N LEU A 138 -3.89 -3.91 8.01
CA LEU A 138 -2.81 -4.64 7.32
C LEU A 138 -1.84 -3.67 6.65
N GLU A 139 -2.35 -2.74 5.85
CA GLU A 139 -1.53 -1.71 5.19
C GLU A 139 -0.80 -0.83 6.21
N GLY A 140 -1.49 -0.47 7.30
CA GLY A 140 -0.91 0.24 8.44
C GLY A 140 0.29 -0.48 9.06
N ILE A 141 0.22 -1.81 9.22
CA ILE A 141 1.34 -2.62 9.71
C ILE A 141 2.50 -2.57 8.70
N ILE A 142 2.23 -2.74 7.41
CA ILE A 142 3.26 -2.76 6.36
C ILE A 142 4.02 -1.42 6.32
N VAL A 143 3.30 -0.30 6.25
CA VAL A 143 3.93 1.03 6.18
C VAL A 143 4.65 1.38 7.49
N THR A 144 4.17 0.88 8.64
CA THR A 144 4.86 1.07 9.93
C THR A 144 6.15 0.27 9.99
N VAL A 145 6.14 -1.01 9.59
CA VAL A 145 7.34 -1.86 9.54
C VAL A 145 8.36 -1.25 8.58
N PHE A 146 7.94 -0.91 7.36
CA PHE A 146 8.81 -0.27 6.38
C PHE A 146 9.38 1.06 6.90
N GLY A 147 8.54 1.94 7.43
CA GLY A 147 8.94 3.26 7.91
C GLY A 147 9.87 3.21 9.13
N THR A 148 9.66 2.26 10.05
CA THR A 148 10.51 2.11 11.23
C THR A 148 11.87 1.52 10.88
N ILE A 149 11.91 0.46 10.07
CA ILE A 149 13.17 -0.17 9.66
C ILE A 149 13.98 0.77 8.76
N THR A 150 13.36 1.53 7.86
CA THR A 150 14.10 2.50 7.03
C THR A 150 14.64 3.68 7.82
N LYS A 151 13.96 4.06 8.91
CA LYS A 151 14.42 5.14 9.80
C LYS A 151 15.57 4.72 10.72
N ASP A 152 15.46 3.55 11.34
CA ASP A 152 16.42 3.06 12.34
C ASP A 152 17.54 2.22 11.70
N GLY A 153 17.26 1.59 10.57
CA GLY A 153 18.13 0.66 9.87
C GLY A 153 19.21 1.37 9.07
N ARG A 154 20.30 1.72 9.75
CA ARG A 154 21.59 2.04 9.10
C ARG A 154 22.23 0.85 8.36
N THR A 155 21.53 -0.27 8.27
CA THR A 155 22.05 -1.56 7.85
C THR A 155 21.47 -2.06 6.53
N TRP A 156 20.39 -1.46 6.02
CA TRP A 156 19.74 -1.95 4.80
C TRP A 156 20.24 -1.26 3.53
N MET A 157 20.26 0.07 3.52
CA MET A 157 20.73 0.86 2.38
C MET A 157 21.91 1.75 2.78
N PRO A 158 22.91 1.92 1.90
CA PRO A 158 24.06 2.79 2.14
C PRO A 158 23.64 4.25 2.29
N ASP A 159 24.45 5.04 3.00
CA ASP A 159 24.19 6.47 3.29
C ASP A 159 22.78 6.74 3.86
N PRO A 160 22.41 6.08 4.98
CA PRO A 160 21.07 6.19 5.55
C PRO A 160 20.69 7.64 5.91
N ASP A 161 21.66 8.47 6.30
CA ASP A 161 21.42 9.88 6.66
C ASP A 161 20.98 10.75 5.46
N ASN A 162 21.30 10.31 4.24
CA ASN A 162 20.94 10.99 3.00
C ASN A 162 19.71 10.39 2.33
N ASN A 163 19.12 9.33 2.86
CA ASN A 163 17.97 8.66 2.26
C ASN A 163 16.68 9.01 3.01
N ARG A 164 15.56 9.05 2.30
CA ARG A 164 14.26 9.41 2.84
C ARG A 164 13.14 8.57 2.23
N VAL A 165 12.07 8.39 2.99
CA VAL A 165 10.80 7.93 2.41
C VAL A 165 10.29 8.95 1.38
N SER A 166 9.79 8.46 0.25
CA SER A 166 9.36 9.29 -0.87
C SER A 166 7.84 9.21 -1.06
N TRP A 167 7.32 9.82 -2.11
CA TRP A 167 5.90 10.15 -2.26
C TRP A 167 5.00 8.92 -2.37
N SER A 168 5.45 7.81 -2.98
CA SER A 168 4.58 6.66 -3.17
C SER A 168 4.39 5.84 -1.89
N PHE A 169 5.39 5.85 -0.99
CA PHE A 169 5.19 5.42 0.39
C PHE A 169 4.14 6.29 1.10
N GLY A 170 4.18 7.62 0.89
CA GLY A 170 3.15 8.52 1.41
C GLY A 170 1.74 8.19 0.92
N LEU A 171 1.59 7.80 -0.36
CA LEU A 171 0.31 7.33 -0.90
C LEU A 171 -0.14 6.00 -0.29
N ALA A 172 0.79 5.06 -0.04
CA ALA A 172 0.49 3.82 0.66
C ALA A 172 -0.05 4.10 2.09
N VAL A 173 0.58 5.01 2.84
CA VAL A 173 0.10 5.46 4.16
C VAL A 173 -1.30 6.09 4.05
N LEU A 174 -1.50 6.97 3.08
CA LEU A 174 -2.80 7.63 2.89
C LEU A 174 -3.91 6.64 2.51
N SER A 175 -3.57 5.59 1.75
CA SER A 175 -4.53 4.53 1.39
C SER A 175 -5.09 3.82 2.62
N ALA A 176 -4.27 3.56 3.64
CA ALA A 176 -4.70 2.95 4.88
C ALA A 176 -5.73 3.82 5.62
N PHE A 177 -5.47 5.13 5.75
CA PHE A 177 -6.41 6.06 6.39
C PHE A 177 -7.73 6.17 5.62
N LEU A 178 -7.67 6.31 4.29
CA LEU A 178 -8.86 6.41 3.46
C LEU A 178 -9.72 5.13 3.54
N ALA A 179 -9.10 3.95 3.52
CA ALA A 179 -9.81 2.68 3.69
C ALA A 179 -10.43 2.54 5.08
N LEU A 180 -9.76 3.02 6.14
CA LEU A 180 -10.31 3.02 7.49
C LEU A 180 -11.57 3.89 7.57
N PHE A 181 -11.52 5.12 7.05
CA PHE A 181 -12.68 6.02 7.02
C PHE A 181 -13.80 5.47 6.13
N SER A 182 -13.48 4.93 4.97
CA SER A 182 -14.43 4.28 4.08
C SER A 182 -15.15 3.12 4.79
N GLY A 183 -14.41 2.23 5.44
CA GLY A 183 -14.97 1.09 6.16
C GLY A 183 -15.91 1.51 7.29
N MET A 184 -15.57 2.55 8.05
CA MET A 184 -16.46 3.12 9.07
C MET A 184 -17.75 3.67 8.47
N LEU A 185 -17.67 4.39 7.34
CA LEU A 185 -18.85 4.94 6.66
C LEU A 185 -19.76 3.85 6.08
N MET A 186 -19.20 2.73 5.60
CA MET A 186 -19.98 1.58 5.15
C MET A 186 -20.77 0.93 6.29
N LEU A 187 -20.15 0.77 7.47
CA LEU A 187 -20.82 0.27 8.66
C LEU A 187 -21.91 1.24 9.16
N LEU A 188 -21.66 2.55 9.12
CA LEU A 188 -22.65 3.57 9.46
C LEU A 188 -23.84 3.56 8.50
N THR A 189 -23.59 3.45 7.20
CA THR A 189 -24.64 3.35 6.17
C THR A 189 -25.51 2.13 6.45
N ARG A 190 -24.91 0.98 6.78
CA ARG A 190 -25.65 -0.23 7.13
C ARG A 190 -26.50 -0.07 8.40
N ALA A 191 -26.00 0.62 9.41
CA ALA A 191 -26.76 0.89 10.63
C ALA A 191 -27.99 1.76 10.32
N GLN A 192 -27.80 2.84 9.56
CA GLN A 192 -28.87 3.75 9.15
C GLN A 192 -29.96 3.02 8.34
N LEU A 193 -29.59 2.20 7.36
CA LEU A 193 -30.54 1.39 6.60
C LEU A 193 -31.31 0.42 7.51
N SER A 194 -30.65 -0.16 8.52
CA SER A 194 -31.33 -1.04 9.48
C SER A 194 -32.42 -0.35 10.28
N ASP A 195 -32.15 0.89 10.68
CA ASP A 195 -33.06 1.67 11.50
C ASP A 195 -34.23 2.21 10.67
N GLU A 196 -33.96 2.60 9.41
CA GLU A 196 -34.99 2.95 8.43
C GLU A 196 -35.96 1.77 8.21
N THR A 197 -35.47 0.54 7.96
CA THR A 197 -36.34 -0.64 7.81
C THR A 197 -37.15 -0.95 9.06
N LYS A 198 -36.59 -0.77 10.27
CA LYS A 198 -37.32 -0.99 11.53
C LYS A 198 -38.41 0.06 11.76
N ALA A 199 -38.17 1.30 11.35
CA ALA A 199 -39.15 2.38 11.46
C ALA A 199 -40.35 2.16 10.54
N GLU A 200 -40.13 1.61 9.34
CA GLU A 200 -41.21 1.28 8.38
C GLU A 200 -42.10 0.11 8.83
N MET A 201 -41.57 -0.80 9.66
CA MET A 201 -42.34 -1.94 10.20
C MET A 201 -43.23 -1.58 11.40
N LYS A 202 -43.13 -0.37 11.96
CA LYS A 202 -43.85 0.08 13.15
C LYS A 202 -45.02 0.99 12.78
#